data_AF-A0A6V8NHP2-F1
#
_entry.id   AF-A0A6V8NHP2-F1
#
_cell.length_a   1.000
_cell.length_b   1.000
_cell.length_c   1.000
_cell.angle_alpha   90.00
_cell.angle_beta   90.00
_cell.angle_gamma   90.00
#
_symmetry.space_group_name_H-M   'P 1'
#
loop_
_entity.id
_entity.type
_entity.pdbx_description
1 polymer ?
#
loop_
_entity_poly.entity_id
_entity_poly.type
_entity_poly.pdbx_seq_one_letter_code
_entity_poly.pdbx_strand_id
1 'polypeptide(L)'
;MGAGTDQIRVEGVSQLASVEYSVIPDRIVAGTLMMAVVASGGDVILEKMIPAHLEAVTAKLREAGVQIRKENDRLRVQGVARPEAVEFVRTLPYPGFPTDLQAQMMALLTRARGSSVIVESVFESRFKHVGELNRTGASIIVATDTRTAIVNGVEKLTGASEARGWPVNTVRSGRGK
;
A
#
# COMPACT_ATOMS: atom_id res chain seq x y z
N MET A 1 8.95 26.43 15.30
CA MET A 1 9.17 26.33 13.82
C MET A 1 9.65 24.91 13.50
N GLY A 2 9.33 24.38 12.31
CA GLY A 2 9.80 23.06 11.86
C GLY A 2 8.73 21.98 11.66
N ALA A 3 7.43 22.33 11.60
CA ALA A 3 6.41 21.36 11.23
C ALA A 3 6.65 20.88 9.79
N GLY A 4 6.94 19.59 9.62
CA GLY A 4 7.28 18.99 8.31
C GLY A 4 8.77 18.98 7.96
N THR A 5 9.66 19.38 8.89
CA THR A 5 11.12 19.20 8.77
C THR A 5 11.63 18.11 9.71
N ASP A 6 12.90 17.74 9.59
CA ASP A 6 13.57 16.75 10.46
C ASP A 6 13.78 17.26 11.91
N GLN A 7 13.74 18.57 12.12
CA GLN A 7 13.79 19.20 13.43
C GLN A 7 12.52 19.99 13.74
N ILE A 8 11.97 19.79 14.94
CA ILE A 8 10.88 20.61 15.49
C ILE A 8 11.40 21.38 16.69
N ARG A 9 11.29 22.72 16.67
CA ARG A 9 11.60 23.58 17.82
C ARG A 9 10.32 24.15 18.42
N VAL A 10 10.10 23.83 19.69
CA VAL A 10 8.96 24.29 20.50
C VAL A 10 9.48 25.22 21.59
N GLU A 11 8.86 26.39 21.71
CA GLU A 11 9.10 27.32 22.82
C GLU A 11 7.97 27.14 23.84
N GLY A 12 8.33 26.92 25.10
CA GLY A 12 7.35 26.71 26.17
C GLY A 12 6.58 28.01 26.47
N VAL A 13 5.27 27.88 26.70
CA VAL A 13 4.38 28.97 27.08
C VAL A 13 3.73 28.69 28.43
N SER A 14 3.28 29.74 29.13
CA SER A 14 2.68 29.61 30.46
C SER A 14 1.30 28.93 30.44
N GLN A 15 0.51 29.15 29.38
CA GLN A 15 -0.84 28.59 29.21
C GLN A 15 -1.15 28.38 27.72
N LEU A 16 -2.00 27.39 27.42
CA LEU A 16 -2.59 27.18 26.10
C LEU A 16 -4.03 27.75 26.08
N ALA A 17 -4.46 28.28 24.94
CA ALA A 17 -5.81 28.80 24.75
C ALA A 17 -6.64 27.88 23.84
N SER A 18 -7.97 27.98 23.95
CA SER A 18 -8.88 27.30 23.01
C SER A 18 -8.71 27.86 21.60
N VAL A 19 -8.81 26.98 20.61
CA VAL A 19 -8.75 27.33 19.19
C VAL A 19 -9.75 26.49 18.41
N GLU A 20 -10.30 27.04 17.33
CA GLU A 20 -11.02 26.26 16.34
C GLU A 20 -10.02 25.68 15.33
N TYR A 21 -10.10 24.37 15.09
CA TYR A 21 -9.19 23.69 14.19
C TYR A 21 -9.96 22.71 13.30
N SER A 22 -9.67 22.73 12.00
CA SER A 22 -10.19 21.76 11.04
C SER A 22 -9.18 20.64 10.84
N VAL A 23 -9.63 19.39 11.05
CA VAL A 23 -8.79 18.20 10.86
C VAL A 23 -8.46 18.03 9.38
N ILE A 24 -7.20 17.72 9.09
CA ILE A 24 -6.75 17.45 7.72
C ILE A 24 -7.45 16.20 7.15
N PRO A 25 -7.65 16.12 5.83
CA PRO A 25 -8.18 14.92 5.20
C PRO A 25 -7.32 13.68 5.40
N ASP A 26 -7.98 12.51 5.47
CA ASP A 26 -7.30 11.22 5.63
C ASP A 26 -6.71 10.73 4.30
N ARG A 27 -5.39 10.84 4.19
CA ARG A 27 -4.63 10.36 3.02
C ARG A 27 -4.64 8.84 2.85
N ILE A 28 -4.82 8.06 3.92
CA ILE A 28 -4.86 6.59 3.83
C ILE A 28 -6.20 6.14 3.26
N VAL A 29 -7.30 6.78 3.65
CA VAL A 29 -8.62 6.55 3.03
C VAL A 29 -8.58 6.92 1.56
N ALA A 30 -8.06 8.11 1.23
CA ALA A 30 -7.94 8.54 -0.16
C ALA A 30 -7.09 7.56 -0.99
N GLY A 31 -5.91 7.16 -0.51
CA GLY A 31 -5.06 6.20 -1.21
C GLY A 31 -5.69 4.81 -1.39
N THR A 32 -6.46 4.35 -0.39
CA THR A 32 -7.23 3.09 -0.49
C THR A 32 -8.28 3.18 -1.59
N LEU A 33 -9.03 4.29 -1.66
CA LEU A 33 -10.02 4.52 -2.71
C LEU A 33 -9.37 4.62 -4.09
N MET A 34 -8.22 5.29 -4.22
CA MET A 34 -7.45 5.34 -5.47
C MET A 34 -7.16 3.92 -5.97
N MET A 35 -6.62 3.05 -5.12
CA MET A 35 -6.28 1.67 -5.50
C MET A 35 -7.51 0.83 -5.82
N ALA A 36 -8.61 0.99 -5.09
CA ALA A 36 -9.87 0.30 -5.35
C ALA A 36 -10.48 0.68 -6.72
N VAL A 37 -10.40 1.95 -7.08
CA VAL A 37 -10.83 2.45 -8.41
C VAL A 37 -9.96 1.84 -9.50
N VAL A 38 -8.63 1.81 -9.30
CA VAL A 38 -7.72 1.20 -10.27
C VAL A 38 -8.00 -0.29 -10.42
N ALA A 39 -8.15 -1.02 -9.31
CA ALA A 39 -8.40 -2.45 -9.32
C ALA A 39 -9.73 -2.83 -9.99
N SER A 40 -10.73 -1.95 -9.95
CA SER A 40 -12.03 -2.14 -10.60
C SER A 40 -12.09 -1.61 -12.04
N GLY A 41 -11.04 -0.93 -12.53
CA GLY A 41 -11.05 -0.28 -13.84
C GLY A 41 -11.98 0.94 -13.92
N GLY A 42 -12.31 1.56 -12.79
CA GLY A 42 -13.23 2.70 -12.71
C GLY A 42 -12.60 4.04 -13.09
N ASP A 43 -13.42 5.08 -13.17
CA ASP A 43 -13.01 6.48 -13.40
C ASP A 43 -13.74 7.37 -12.39
N VAL A 44 -13.01 7.97 -11.45
CA VAL A 44 -13.59 8.82 -10.41
C VAL A 44 -12.79 10.09 -10.20
N ILE A 45 -13.47 11.10 -9.67
CA ILE A 45 -12.84 12.30 -9.10
C ILE A 45 -12.87 12.17 -7.58
N LEU A 46 -11.70 12.17 -6.97
CA LEU A 46 -11.53 12.20 -5.52
C LEU A 46 -11.48 13.65 -5.05
N GLU A 47 -12.38 14.00 -4.13
CA GLU A 47 -12.50 15.31 -3.51
C GLU A 47 -12.11 15.27 -2.03
N LYS A 48 -12.04 16.45 -1.38
CA LYS A 48 -11.71 16.60 0.04
C LYS A 48 -10.42 15.86 0.42
N MET A 49 -9.37 16.14 -0.33
CA MET A 49 -8.06 15.53 -0.15
C MET A 49 -6.97 16.56 -0.44
N ILE A 50 -5.75 16.31 0.01
CA ILE A 50 -4.60 17.17 -0.26
C ILE A 50 -3.65 16.40 -1.19
N PRO A 51 -3.57 16.71 -2.49
CA PRO A 51 -2.77 15.94 -3.45
C PRO A 51 -1.30 15.77 -3.05
N ALA A 52 -0.72 16.79 -2.40
CA ALA A 52 0.66 16.76 -1.91
C ALA A 52 0.91 15.62 -0.90
N HIS A 53 -0.09 15.23 -0.10
CA HIS A 53 0.04 14.13 0.86
C HIS A 53 0.05 12.74 0.22
N LEU A 54 -0.19 12.66 -1.10
CA LEU A 54 -0.35 11.42 -1.87
C LEU A 54 0.63 11.32 -3.04
N GLU A 55 1.67 12.15 -3.09
CA GLU A 55 2.63 12.17 -4.20
C GLU A 55 3.32 10.82 -4.42
N ALA A 56 3.85 10.20 -3.37
CA ALA A 56 4.50 8.89 -3.48
C ALA A 56 3.53 7.77 -3.95
N VAL A 57 2.27 7.83 -3.52
CA VAL A 57 1.23 6.88 -3.94
C VAL A 57 0.88 7.11 -5.42
N THR A 58 0.69 8.37 -5.80
CA THR A 58 0.38 8.77 -7.17
C THR A 58 1.51 8.39 -8.13
N ALA A 59 2.77 8.56 -7.72
CA ALA A 59 3.92 8.16 -8.51
C ALA A 59 3.90 6.65 -8.80
N LYS A 60 3.70 5.81 -7.77
CA LYS A 60 3.67 4.36 -7.94
C LYS A 60 2.48 3.86 -8.76
N LEU A 61 1.32 4.51 -8.63
CA LEU A 61 0.18 4.19 -9.49
C LEU A 61 0.43 4.59 -10.96
N ARG A 62 1.11 5.72 -11.21
CA ARG A 62 1.54 6.10 -12.57
C ARG A 62 2.55 5.12 -13.16
N GLU A 63 3.50 4.62 -12.36
CA GLU A 63 4.41 3.53 -12.76
C GLU A 63 3.63 2.27 -13.16
N ALA A 64 2.51 1.97 -12.49
CA ALA A 64 1.59 0.88 -12.85
C ALA A 64 0.71 1.17 -14.09
N GLY A 65 0.96 2.27 -14.81
CA GLY A 65 0.22 2.66 -16.02
C GLY A 65 -1.12 3.38 -15.76
N VAL A 66 -1.40 3.79 -14.52
CA VAL A 66 -2.65 4.46 -14.16
C VAL A 66 -2.63 5.93 -14.59
N GLN A 67 -3.70 6.39 -15.23
CA GLN A 67 -3.87 7.81 -15.54
C GLN A 67 -4.41 8.57 -14.31
N ILE A 68 -3.58 9.44 -13.75
CA ILE A 68 -3.95 10.31 -12.62
C ILE A 68 -3.71 11.76 -13.00
N ARG A 69 -4.78 12.55 -13.02
CA ARG A 69 -4.75 13.99 -13.33
C ARG A 69 -5.10 14.79 -12.10
N LYS A 70 -4.29 15.81 -11.83
CA LYS A 70 -4.55 16.78 -10.76
C LYS A 70 -5.46 17.88 -11.31
N GLU A 71 -6.57 18.13 -10.61
CA GLU A 71 -7.54 19.15 -10.94
C GLU A 71 -7.77 20.02 -9.69
N ASN A 72 -6.94 21.06 -9.52
CA ASN A 72 -6.90 21.88 -8.30
C ASN A 72 -6.67 21.01 -7.04
N ASP A 73 -7.63 20.99 -6.13
CA ASP A 73 -7.65 20.20 -4.88
C ASP A 73 -8.31 18.83 -5.04
N ARG A 74 -8.41 18.34 -6.27
CA ARG A 74 -9.00 17.05 -6.62
C ARG A 74 -8.02 16.22 -7.44
N LEU A 75 -8.19 14.91 -7.40
CA LEU A 75 -7.52 13.99 -8.31
C LEU A 75 -8.57 13.21 -9.10
N ARG A 76 -8.47 13.24 -10.42
CA ARG A 76 -9.14 12.26 -11.27
C ARG A 76 -8.27 11.03 -11.39
N VAL A 77 -8.81 9.87 -11.05
CA VAL A 77 -8.15 8.57 -11.09
C VAL A 77 -8.89 7.68 -12.06
N GLN A 78 -8.19 7.29 -13.13
CA GLN A 78 -8.71 6.43 -14.17
C GLN A 78 -7.96 5.10 -14.13
N GLY A 79 -8.66 4.07 -13.67
CA GLY A 79 -8.21 2.70 -13.71
C GLY A 79 -7.97 2.23 -15.14
N VAL A 80 -7.18 1.17 -15.24
CA VAL A 80 -6.87 0.51 -16.51
C VAL A 80 -7.38 -0.92 -16.46
N ALA A 81 -7.64 -1.52 -17.62
CA ALA A 81 -8.16 -2.89 -17.70
C ALA A 81 -7.25 -3.90 -16.97
N ARG A 82 -5.94 -3.67 -17.02
CA ARG A 82 -4.95 -4.40 -16.22
C ARG A 82 -3.73 -3.51 -15.96
N PRO A 83 -3.34 -3.27 -14.69
CA PRO A 83 -2.15 -2.50 -14.37
C PRO A 83 -0.86 -3.18 -14.84
N GLU A 84 0.19 -2.39 -15.05
CA GLU A 84 1.55 -2.90 -15.22
C GLU A 84 2.20 -3.17 -13.85
N ALA A 85 3.15 -4.11 -13.80
CA ALA A 85 3.91 -4.33 -12.58
C ALA A 85 4.78 -3.11 -12.27
N VAL A 86 4.83 -2.77 -10.98
CA VAL A 86 5.77 -1.78 -10.45
C VAL A 86 7.03 -2.53 -10.02
N GLU A 87 8.18 -2.22 -10.62
CA GLU A 87 9.44 -2.93 -10.36
C GLU A 87 9.76 -2.98 -8.85
N PHE A 88 9.61 -1.84 -8.17
CA PHE A 88 9.98 -1.72 -6.77
C PHE A 88 9.08 -0.74 -5.99
N VAL A 89 8.47 -1.23 -4.91
CA VAL A 89 7.73 -0.42 -3.91
C VAL A 89 8.43 -0.59 -2.57
N ARG A 90 8.99 0.48 -2.02
CA ARG A 90 9.60 0.46 -0.68
C ARG A 90 8.89 1.43 0.23
N THR A 91 8.44 0.94 1.39
CA THR A 91 7.84 1.77 2.41
C THR A 91 8.91 2.64 3.07
N LEU A 92 8.58 3.89 3.34
CA LEU A 92 9.50 4.87 3.91
C LEU A 92 8.72 5.83 4.81
N PRO A 93 9.38 6.50 5.78
CA PRO A 93 8.79 7.65 6.46
C PRO A 93 8.30 8.70 5.45
N TYR A 94 7.28 9.47 5.83
CA TYR A 94 6.77 10.57 5.01
C TYR A 94 7.93 11.52 4.63
N PRO A 95 8.06 11.95 3.36
CA PRO A 95 7.09 11.89 2.25
C PRO A 95 7.14 10.62 1.38
N GLY A 96 7.88 9.58 1.78
CA GLY A 96 7.96 8.33 1.03
C GLY A 96 6.68 7.47 1.06
N PHE A 97 6.71 6.31 0.39
CA PHE A 97 5.52 5.48 0.24
C PHE A 97 5.04 4.98 1.62
N PRO A 98 3.76 5.21 1.99
CA PRO A 98 3.31 4.89 3.33
C PRO A 98 3.08 3.39 3.50
N THR A 99 3.65 2.85 4.58
CA THR A 99 3.44 1.45 4.99
C THR A 99 1.95 1.11 5.20
N ASP A 100 1.11 2.09 5.52
CA ASP A 100 -0.34 1.89 5.65
C ASP A 100 -1.09 1.60 4.35
N LEU A 101 -0.48 1.89 3.20
CA LEU A 101 -1.04 1.54 1.87
C LEU A 101 -0.30 0.38 1.20
N GLN A 102 0.66 -0.25 1.89
CA GLN A 102 1.43 -1.36 1.36
C GLN A 102 0.55 -2.55 1.01
N ALA A 103 -0.39 -2.92 1.88
CA ALA A 103 -1.26 -4.08 1.68
C ALA A 103 -2.23 -3.88 0.51
N GLN A 104 -2.77 -2.68 0.37
CA GLN A 104 -3.67 -2.28 -0.72
C GLN A 104 -2.92 -2.26 -2.06
N MET A 105 -1.68 -1.76 -2.07
CA MET A 105 -0.81 -1.81 -3.24
C MET A 105 -0.47 -3.25 -3.62
N MET A 106 -0.16 -4.11 -2.64
CA MET A 106 0.08 -5.53 -2.89
C MET A 106 -1.14 -6.18 -3.53
N ALA A 107 -2.33 -5.96 -2.97
CA ALA A 107 -3.58 -6.48 -3.52
C ALA A 107 -3.80 -6.04 -4.97
N LEU A 108 -3.58 -4.76 -5.28
CA LEU A 108 -3.63 -4.25 -6.65
C LEU A 108 -2.64 -4.97 -7.59
N LEU A 109 -1.39 -5.14 -7.15
CA LEU A 109 -0.32 -5.73 -7.94
C LEU A 109 -0.50 -7.23 -8.20
N THR A 110 -1.32 -7.94 -7.41
CA THR A 110 -1.66 -9.34 -7.72
C THR A 110 -2.36 -9.50 -9.08
N ARG A 111 -2.95 -8.44 -9.64
CA ARG A 111 -3.60 -8.45 -10.96
C ARG A 111 -2.72 -7.85 -12.07
N ALA A 112 -1.55 -7.31 -11.73
CA ALA A 112 -0.71 -6.59 -12.67
C ALA A 112 -0.11 -7.50 -13.77
N ARG A 113 0.49 -6.91 -14.81
CA ARG A 113 1.29 -7.62 -15.81
C ARG A 113 2.76 -7.62 -15.37
N GLY A 114 3.30 -8.78 -15.03
CA GLY A 114 4.69 -8.95 -14.61
C GLY A 114 4.85 -9.18 -13.11
N SER A 115 6.06 -8.96 -12.62
CA SER A 115 6.45 -9.20 -11.23
C SER A 115 6.85 -7.90 -10.54
N SER A 116 6.36 -7.71 -9.32
CA SER A 116 6.65 -6.55 -8.49
C SER A 116 7.36 -6.96 -7.20
N VAL A 117 8.26 -6.10 -6.72
CA VAL A 117 8.91 -6.28 -5.43
C VAL A 117 8.40 -5.23 -4.44
N ILE A 118 7.95 -5.69 -3.27
CA ILE A 118 7.55 -4.83 -2.16
C ILE A 118 8.52 -5.04 -0.99
N VAL A 119 9.14 -3.96 -0.52
CA VAL A 119 10.04 -3.97 0.64
C VAL A 119 9.42 -3.15 1.78
N GLU A 120 9.21 -3.78 2.92
CA GLU A 120 8.70 -3.14 4.13
C GLU A 120 9.87 -2.73 5.04
N SER A 121 10.16 -1.43 5.10
CA SER A 121 11.26 -0.88 5.90
C SER A 121 10.82 -0.29 7.24
N VAL A 122 9.51 -0.14 7.49
CA VAL A 122 8.98 0.51 8.70
C VAL A 122 8.56 -0.50 9.77
N PHE A 123 7.94 -1.63 9.37
CA PHE A 123 7.44 -2.64 10.30
C PHE A 123 7.96 -4.04 10.01
N GLU A 124 8.37 -4.77 11.06
CA GLU A 124 9.04 -6.07 10.90
C GLU A 124 8.10 -7.20 10.49
N SER A 125 6.78 -7.07 10.72
CA SER A 125 5.79 -8.15 10.53
C SER A 125 4.51 -7.67 9.84
N ARG A 126 4.63 -6.99 8.69
CA ARG A 126 3.47 -6.45 7.95
C ARG A 126 2.94 -7.34 6.81
N PHE A 127 3.40 -8.58 6.65
CA PHE A 127 2.96 -9.48 5.56
C PHE A 127 1.88 -10.51 5.93
N LYS A 128 1.20 -10.37 7.08
CA LYS A 128 0.19 -11.35 7.55
C LYS A 128 -0.98 -11.57 6.59
N HIS A 129 -1.30 -10.59 5.75
CA HIS A 129 -2.37 -10.66 4.75
C HIS A 129 -2.04 -11.53 3.54
N VAL A 130 -0.77 -11.87 3.33
CA VAL A 130 -0.32 -12.63 2.14
C VAL A 130 -0.94 -14.01 2.07
N GLY A 131 -1.10 -14.70 3.21
CA GLY A 131 -1.72 -16.02 3.24
C GLY A 131 -3.14 -16.01 2.69
N GLU A 132 -3.93 -15.01 3.08
CA GLU A 132 -5.31 -14.85 2.62
C GLU A 132 -5.38 -14.43 1.14
N LEU A 133 -4.48 -13.55 0.68
CA LEU A 133 -4.38 -13.23 -0.75
C LEU A 133 -4.05 -14.48 -1.58
N ASN A 134 -3.09 -15.29 -1.15
CA ASN A 134 -2.73 -16.53 -1.86
C ASN A 134 -3.89 -17.55 -1.88
N ARG A 135 -4.77 -17.56 -0.86
CA ARG A 135 -6.00 -18.37 -0.89
C ARG A 135 -6.98 -17.95 -2.00
N THR A 136 -6.91 -16.69 -2.45
CA THR A 136 -7.69 -16.20 -3.60
C THR A 136 -7.02 -16.49 -4.95
N GLY A 137 -5.92 -17.24 -4.97
CA GLY A 137 -5.16 -17.55 -6.20
C GLY A 137 -4.09 -16.53 -6.55
N ALA A 138 -3.75 -15.60 -5.65
CA ALA A 138 -2.60 -14.73 -5.84
C ALA A 138 -1.28 -15.54 -5.80
N SER A 139 -0.25 -15.01 -6.44
CA SER A 139 1.10 -15.58 -6.41
C SER A 139 2.06 -14.62 -5.71
N ILE A 140 2.19 -14.78 -4.40
CA ILE A 140 3.05 -13.93 -3.56
C ILE A 140 4.02 -14.79 -2.75
N ILE A 141 5.30 -14.47 -2.82
CA ILE A 141 6.38 -15.11 -2.05
C ILE A 141 6.95 -14.07 -1.08
N VAL A 142 7.07 -14.42 0.19
CA VAL A 142 7.61 -13.53 1.24
C VAL A 142 8.94 -14.07 1.76
N ALA A 143 9.95 -13.22 1.70
CA ALA A 143 11.24 -13.40 2.36
C ALA A 143 11.26 -12.53 3.63
N THR A 144 10.89 -13.15 4.76
CA THR A 144 10.73 -12.44 6.05
C THR A 144 12.04 -11.87 6.58
N ASP A 145 13.15 -12.53 6.32
CA ASP A 145 14.51 -12.11 6.67
C ASP A 145 14.89 -10.77 6.05
N THR A 146 14.47 -10.54 4.81
CA THR A 146 14.72 -9.31 4.04
C THR A 146 13.51 -8.38 4.00
N ARG A 147 12.42 -8.72 4.71
CA ARG A 147 11.15 -7.96 4.73
C ARG A 147 10.64 -7.65 3.32
N THR A 148 10.81 -8.60 2.42
CA THR A 148 10.55 -8.44 0.99
C THR A 148 9.46 -9.41 0.55
N ALA A 149 8.54 -8.92 -0.29
CA ALA A 149 7.55 -9.74 -0.96
C ALA A 149 7.68 -9.60 -2.48
N ILE A 150 7.70 -10.73 -3.19
CA ILE A 150 7.63 -10.78 -4.64
C ILE A 150 6.18 -11.11 -5.00
N VAL A 151 5.54 -10.21 -5.73
CA VAL A 151 4.15 -10.32 -6.19
C VAL A 151 4.18 -10.60 -7.69
N ASN A 152 3.83 -11.81 -8.10
CA ASN A 152 3.66 -12.16 -9.51
C ASN A 152 2.19 -11.93 -9.87
N GLY A 153 1.94 -11.03 -10.81
CA GLY A 153 0.60 -10.73 -11.25
C GLY A 153 -0.03 -11.93 -11.98
N VAL A 154 -1.26 -12.29 -11.59
CA VAL A 154 -2.02 -13.42 -12.16
C VAL A 154 -3.11 -12.94 -13.11
N GLU A 155 -3.68 -13.85 -13.92
CA GLU A 155 -4.75 -13.54 -14.88
C GLU A 155 -6.13 -13.42 -14.26
N LYS A 156 -6.42 -14.14 -13.18
CA LYS A 156 -7.66 -14.01 -12.40
C LYS A 156 -7.41 -14.33 -10.92
N LEU A 157 -8.21 -13.72 -10.05
CA LEU A 157 -8.38 -14.16 -8.67
C LEU A 157 -9.73 -14.87 -8.54
N THR A 158 -9.85 -15.75 -7.57
CA THR A 158 -11.07 -16.47 -7.23
C THR A 158 -11.47 -16.14 -5.80
N GLY A 159 -12.77 -16.08 -5.51
CA GLY A 159 -13.24 -16.06 -4.13
C GLY A 159 -12.71 -17.29 -3.39
N ALA A 160 -12.16 -17.09 -2.20
CA ALA A 160 -11.74 -18.19 -1.34
C ALA A 160 -12.94 -18.66 -0.51
N SER A 161 -13.25 -19.96 -0.53
CA SER A 161 -14.14 -20.56 0.47
C SER A 161 -13.39 -20.79 1.79
N GLU A 162 -14.11 -20.92 2.91
CA GLU A 162 -13.53 -21.30 4.19
C GLU A 162 -12.71 -22.60 4.11
N ALA A 163 -11.67 -22.67 4.96
CA ALA A 163 -10.48 -23.48 4.78
C ALA A 163 -10.72 -25.00 4.76
N ARG A 164 -10.11 -25.69 3.77
CA ARG A 164 -9.70 -27.09 3.96
C ARG A 164 -8.22 -27.11 4.37
N GLY A 165 -8.00 -27.53 5.62
CA GLY A 165 -6.76 -27.99 6.25
C GLY A 165 -5.42 -27.59 5.62
N TRP A 166 -4.68 -26.75 6.33
CA TRP A 166 -3.26 -26.50 6.07
C TRP A 166 -2.42 -27.77 6.35
N PRO A 167 -1.66 -28.32 5.40
CA PRO A 167 -0.63 -29.29 5.73
C PRO A 167 0.59 -28.51 6.27
N VAL A 168 0.76 -28.52 7.59
CA VAL A 168 2.00 -28.00 8.21
C VAL A 168 3.07 -29.03 7.91
N ASN A 169 3.95 -28.77 6.94
CA ASN A 169 5.20 -29.53 6.81
C ASN A 169 6.16 -29.09 7.91
N THR A 170 5.97 -29.62 9.11
CA THR A 170 6.93 -29.49 10.20
C THR A 170 8.09 -30.42 9.91
N VAL A 171 9.24 -29.87 9.49
CA VAL A 171 10.51 -30.60 9.44
C VAL A 171 10.87 -30.98 10.87
N ARG A 172 10.67 -32.25 11.24
CA ARG A 172 11.22 -32.82 12.49
C ARG A 172 12.71 -33.09 12.27
N SER A 173 13.58 -32.29 12.89
CA SER A 173 14.99 -32.66 13.03
C SER A 173 15.10 -33.88 13.95
N GLY A 174 15.61 -34.99 13.43
CA GLY A 174 15.94 -36.17 14.23
C GLY A 174 17.08 -35.87 15.19
N ARG A 175 16.90 -36.16 16.47
CA ARG A 175 18.00 -36.37 17.41
C ARG A 175 18.44 -37.82 17.30
N GLY A 176 19.65 -38.03 16.79
CA GLY A 176 20.37 -39.30 16.91
C GLY A 176 20.79 -39.53 18.36
N LYS A 177 20.93 -40.82 18.70
CA LYS A 177 21.47 -41.32 19.96
C LYS A 177 22.95 -40.95 20.13
#